data_AF-A0A2J8CGY9-F1
#
_entry.id   AF-A0A2J8CGY9-F1
#
_cell.length_a   1.000
_cell.length_b   1.000
_cell.length_c   1.000
_cell.angle_alpha   90.00
_cell.angle_beta   90.00
_cell.angle_gamma   90.00
#
_symmetry.space_group_name_H-M   'P 1'
#
loop_
_entity.id
_entity.type
_entity.pdbx_description
1 polymer ?
#
loop_
_entity_poly.entity_id
_entity_poly.type
_entity_poly.pdbx_seq_one_letter_code
_entity_poly.pdbx_strand_id
1 'polypeptide(L)' 'MPVPFETLIPYGIIVAMFGITGTGLAVVKGIQNGGKKPRYSLDQWDKQSKAVTTTLQSIP' A
#
# COMPACT_ATOMS: atom_id res chain seq x y z
N MET A 1 5.26 40.82 1.51
CA MET A 1 6.59 40.19 1.40
C MET A 1 6.43 38.86 0.66
N PRO A 2 7.16 38.62 -0.44
CA PRO A 2 7.10 37.32 -1.13
C PRO A 2 7.57 36.19 -0.20
N VAL A 3 6.96 35.02 -0.32
CA VAL A 3 7.28 33.85 0.52
C VAL A 3 8.72 33.38 0.23
N PRO A 4 9.56 33.16 1.26
CA PRO A 4 10.92 32.68 1.06
C PRO A 4 10.91 31.20 0.67
N PHE A 5 10.90 30.90 -0.63
CA PHE A 5 10.81 29.55 -1.18
C PHE A 5 11.94 28.60 -0.72
N GLU A 6 13.12 29.15 -0.39
CA GLU A 6 14.26 28.40 0.15
C GLU A 6 13.91 27.64 1.43
N THR A 7 13.01 28.17 2.26
CA THR A 7 12.56 27.48 3.48
C THR A 7 11.55 26.37 3.17
N LEU A 8 10.96 26.36 1.98
CA LEU A 8 9.98 25.36 1.53
C LEU A 8 10.63 24.18 0.79
N ILE A 9 11.85 24.35 0.26
CA ILE A 9 12.58 23.27 -0.45
C ILE A 9 12.74 22.03 0.45
N PRO A 10 13.19 22.13 1.72
CA PRO A 10 13.31 20.96 2.59
C PRO A 10 11.98 20.24 2.80
N TYR A 11 10.90 20.99 3.01
CA TYR A 11 9.56 20.41 3.17
C TYR A 11 9.04 19.78 1.87
N GLY A 12 9.32 20.38 0.72
CA GLY A 12 8.97 19.82 -0.58
C GLY A 12 9.64 18.48 -0.83
N ILE A 13 10.93 18.36 -0.48
CA ILE A 13 11.67 17.09 -0.57
C ILE A 13 11.05 16.05 0.36
N ILE A 14 10.75 16.42 1.61
CA ILE A 14 10.13 15.51 2.58
C ILE A 14 8.79 14.99 2.05
N VAL A 15 7.92 15.88 1.56
CA VAL A 15 6.61 15.51 0.99
C VAL A 15 6.78 14.60 -0.22
N ALA A 16 7.72 14.90 -1.11
CA ALA A 16 8.00 14.08 -2.28
C ALA A 16 8.48 12.67 -1.88
N MET A 17 9.39 12.57 -0.92
CA MET A 17 9.89 11.28 -0.44
C MET A 17 8.77 10.44 0.19
N PHE A 18 7.95 11.04 1.07
CA PHE A 18 6.79 10.35 1.63
C PHE A 18 5.77 9.92 0.56
N GLY A 19 5.55 10.76 -0.45
CA GLY A 19 4.70 10.44 -1.60
C GLY A 19 5.22 9.25 -2.40
N ILE A 20 6.52 9.23 -2.72
CA ILE A 20 7.16 8.14 -3.47
C ILE A 20 7.12 6.84 -2.66
N THR A 21 7.45 6.89 -1.37
CA THR A 21 7.41 5.69 -0.52
C THR A 21 5.98 5.15 -0.37
N GLY A 22 5.00 6.01 -0.12
CA GLY A 22 3.60 5.60 0.03
C GLY A 22 3.02 4.98 -1.23
N THR A 23 3.25 5.62 -2.39
CA THR A 23 2.79 5.12 -3.69
C THR A 23 3.53 3.84 -4.09
N GLY A 24 4.84 3.76 -3.88
CA GLY A 24 5.64 2.56 -4.13
C GLY A 24 5.11 1.36 -3.35
N LEU A 25 4.82 1.52 -2.05
CA LEU A 25 4.24 0.46 -1.24
C LEU A 25 2.83 0.05 -1.69
N ALA A 26 2.00 1.01 -2.13
CA ALA A 26 0.66 0.72 -2.64
C ALA A 26 0.71 -0.12 -3.93
N VAL A 27 1.62 0.23 -4.86
CA VAL A 27 1.82 -0.49 -6.11
C VAL A 27 2.32 -1.91 -5.85
N VAL A 28 3.36 -2.08 -5.03
CA VAL A 28 3.92 -3.40 -4.70
C VAL A 28 2.85 -4.30 -4.08
N LYS A 29 2.07 -3.79 -3.12
CA LYS A 29 0.97 -4.57 -2.51
C LYS A 29 -0.13 -4.92 -3.50
N GLY A 30 -0.40 -4.06 -4.49
CA GLY A 30 -1.34 -4.35 -5.57
C GLY A 30 -0.85 -5.51 -6.45
N ILE A 31 0.43 -5.50 -6.84
CA ILE A 31 1.04 -6.55 -7.65
C ILE A 31 1.03 -7.89 -6.89
N GLN A 32 1.44 -7.90 -5.63
CA GLN A 32 1.45 -9.11 -4.79
C GLN A 32 0.06 -9.73 -4.60
N ASN A 33 -0.99 -8.92 -4.60
CA ASN A 33 -2.36 -9.39 -4.44
C ASN A 33 -3.05 -9.72 -5.79
N GLY A 34 -2.30 -9.87 -6.88
CA GLY A 34 -2.86 -10.15 -8.21
C GLY A 34 -3.76 -9.03 -8.72
N GLY A 35 -3.44 -7.77 -8.36
CA GLY A 35 -4.23 -6.58 -8.71
C GLY A 35 -5.40 -6.29 -7.77
N LYS A 36 -5.65 -7.15 -6.76
CA LYS A 36 -6.73 -6.92 -5.79
C LYS A 36 -6.28 -5.95 -4.69
N LYS A 37 -7.21 -5.08 -4.27
CA LYS A 37 -6.97 -4.14 -3.16
C LYS A 37 -6.58 -4.90 -1.87
N PRO A 38 -5.56 -4.45 -1.12
CA PRO A 38 -5.21 -5.05 0.16
C PRO A 38 -6.39 -4.95 1.14
N ARG A 39 -6.68 -6.04 1.86
CA ARG A 39 -7.69 -6.04 2.92
C ARG A 39 -7.00 -5.74 4.25
N TYR A 40 -7.49 -4.70 4.93
CA TYR A 40 -7.00 -4.26 6.24
C TYR A 40 -7.94 -4.78 7.33
N SER A 41 -7.45 -4.90 8.57
CA SER A 41 -8.23 -5.37 9.73
C SER A 41 -8.85 -6.78 9.55
N LEU A 42 -8.05 -7.74 9.10
CA LEU A 42 -8.49 -9.12 8.94
C LEU A 42 -8.84 -9.74 10.30
N ASP A 43 -10.09 -10.14 10.45
CA ASP A 43 -10.57 -10.88 11.61
C ASP A 43 -10.18 -12.37 11.54
N GLN A 44 -10.47 -13.11 12.61
CA GLN A 44 -10.11 -14.53 12.66
C GLN A 44 -10.81 -15.35 11.57
N TRP A 45 -12.04 -14.96 11.22
CA TRP A 45 -12.82 -15.58 10.16
C TRP A 45 -12.24 -15.31 8.77
N ASP A 46 -11.80 -14.09 8.47
CA ASP A 46 -11.13 -13.71 7.22
C ASP A 46 -9.86 -14.53 6.99
N LYS A 47 -9.08 -14.77 8.06
CA LYS A 47 -7.84 -15.56 7.97
C LYS A 47 -8.13 -17.02 7.61
N GLN A 48 -9.13 -17.63 8.26
CA GLN A 48 -9.57 -18.99 7.94
C GLN A 48 -10.16 -19.08 6.54
N SER A 49 -10.99 -18.12 6.16
CA SER A 49 -11.63 -18.05 4.83
C SER A 49 -10.59 -17.91 3.71
N LYS A 50 -9.53 -17.12 3.92
CA LYS A 50 -8.40 -17.02 2.99
C LYS A 50 -7.64 -18.35 2.83
N ALA A 51 -7.42 -19.07 3.93
CA ALA A 51 -6.75 -20.37 3.91
C ALA A 51 -7.59 -21.40 3.14
N VAL A 52 -8.89 -21.49 3.43
CA VAL A 52 -9.83 -22.39 2.76
C VAL A 52 -9.91 -22.08 1.26
N THR A 53 -10.08 -20.81 0.88
CA THR A 53 -10.15 -20.42 -0.54
C THR A 53 -8.87 -20.82 -1.30
N THR A 54 -7.70 -20.64 -0.68
CA THR A 54 -6.42 -21.04 -1.28
C THR A 54 -6.35 -22.55 -1.52
N THR A 55 -6.81 -23.37 -0.56
CA THR A 55 -6.82 -24.83 -0.69
C THR A 55 -7.85 -25.35 -1.69
N LEU A 56 -8.97 -24.64 -1.89
CA LEU A 56 -10.00 -25.03 -2.84
C LEU A 56 -9.61 -24.69 -4.29
N GLN A 57 -8.87 -23.61 -4.51
CA GLN A 57 -8.36 -23.24 -5.84
C GLN A 57 -7.18 -24.11 -6.32
N SER A 58 -6.61 -24.95 -5.45
CA SER A 58 -5.50 -25.87 -5.78
C SER A 58 -5.93 -27.30 -6.10
N ILE A 59 -7.24 -27.59 -6.06
CA ILE A 59 -7.79 -28.90 -6.46
C ILE A 59 -7.99 -28.88 -7.98
N PRO A 60 -7.46 -29.87 -8.74
CA PRO A 60 -7.60 -29.92 -10.19
C PRO A 60 -9.04 -30.10 -10.66
#